data_AF-A0A958LCU2-F1
#
_entry.id   AF-A0A958LCU2-F1
#
_cell.length_a   1.000
_cell.length_b   1.000
_cell.length_c   1.000
_cell.angle_alpha   90.00
_cell.angle_beta   90.00
_cell.angle_gamma   90.00
#
_symmetry.space_group_name_H-M   'P 1'
#
loop_
_entity.id
_entity.type
_entity.pdbx_description
1 polymer ?
#
loop_
_entity_poly.entity_id
_entity_poly.type
_entity_poly.pdbx_seq_one_letter_code
_entity_poly.pdbx_strand_id
1 'polypeptide(L)'
;MGTFNVDKSIAHFINGTSILLGLLMKRELDPLNITWQQLAVLMACSDEGGTCTVSEIATLLVIDLPSATRLVDRLQKKSFIERERSEEDRRTVLC
;
A
#
# COMPACT_ATOMS: atom_id res chain seq x y z
N MET A 1 -25.71 -19.04 -28.73
CA MET A 1 -25.48 -18.33 -27.45
C MET A 1 -24.22 -18.92 -26.85
N GLY A 2 -23.10 -18.18 -26.81
CA GLY A 2 -21.82 -18.71 -26.34
C GLY A 2 -21.85 -18.91 -24.81
N THR A 3 -21.50 -20.09 -24.33
CA THR A 3 -21.38 -20.38 -22.89
C THR A 3 -20.12 -19.74 -22.34
N PHE A 4 -20.26 -18.81 -21.38
CA PHE A 4 -19.13 -18.23 -20.65
C PHE A 4 -18.44 -19.31 -19.80
N ASN A 5 -17.13 -19.50 -20.02
CA ASN A 5 -16.32 -20.43 -19.23
C ASN A 5 -15.50 -19.63 -18.21
N VAL A 6 -15.82 -19.83 -16.93
CA VAL A 6 -15.18 -19.13 -15.81
C VAL A 6 -13.68 -19.45 -15.72
N ASP A 7 -13.28 -20.70 -15.98
CA ASP A 7 -11.89 -21.17 -15.85
C ASP A 7 -10.95 -20.60 -16.91
N LYS A 8 -11.50 -20.01 -17.98
CA LYS A 8 -10.75 -19.30 -19.02
C LYS A 8 -11.00 -17.79 -19.00
N SER A 9 -11.67 -17.29 -17.97
CA SER A 9 -11.92 -15.86 -17.82
C SER A 9 -10.67 -15.13 -17.33
N ILE A 10 -10.54 -13.86 -17.70
CA ILE A 10 -9.47 -12.98 -17.19
C ILE A 10 -9.50 -12.95 -15.65
N ALA A 11 -10.69 -12.96 -15.04
CA ALA A 11 -10.85 -12.97 -13.59
C ALA A 11 -10.23 -14.21 -12.92
N HIS A 12 -10.37 -15.39 -13.54
CA HIS A 12 -9.76 -16.62 -13.04
C HIS A 12 -8.23 -16.52 -13.04
N PHE A 13 -7.63 -16.04 -14.14
CA PHE A 13 -6.18 -15.86 -14.22
C PHE A 13 -5.67 -14.79 -13.24
N ILE A 14 -6.37 -13.67 -13.10
CA ILE A 14 -6.03 -12.64 -12.11
C ILE A 14 -6.09 -13.21 -10.70
N ASN A 15 -7.13 -13.97 -10.34
CA ASN A 15 -7.25 -14.54 -9.01
C ASN A 15 -6.10 -15.52 -8.69
N GLY A 16 -5.81 -16.46 -9.60
CA GLY A 16 -4.70 -17.40 -9.41
C GLY A 16 -3.35 -16.69 -9.27
N THR A 17 -3.11 -15.68 -10.10
CA THR A 17 -1.89 -14.87 -10.05
C THR A 17 -1.78 -14.07 -8.75
N SER A 18 -2.88 -13.43 -8.31
CA SER A 18 -2.93 -12.65 -7.07
C SER A 18 -2.67 -13.50 -5.83
N ILE A 19 -3.14 -14.75 -5.81
CA ILE A 19 -2.86 -15.70 -4.72
C ILE A 19 -1.36 -16.00 -4.67
N LEU A 20 -0.75 -16.35 -5.81
CA LEU A 20 0.68 -16.65 -5.88
C LEU A 20 1.53 -15.44 -5.49
N LEU A 21 1.18 -14.25 -6.01
CA LEU A 21 1.83 -13.00 -5.65
C LEU A 21 1.74 -12.74 -4.13
N GLY A 22 0.55 -12.92 -3.54
CA GLY A 22 0.35 -12.74 -2.10
C GLY A 22 1.22 -13.68 -1.25
N LEU A 23 1.38 -14.94 -1.67
CA LEU A 23 2.25 -15.91 -0.99
C LEU A 23 3.73 -15.53 -1.08
N LEU A 24 4.19 -15.12 -2.26
CA LEU A 24 5.56 -14.69 -2.48
C LEU A 24 5.86 -13.42 -1.69
N MET A 25 4.99 -12.41 -1.79
CA MET A 25 5.16 -11.16 -1.05
C MET A 25 5.17 -11.38 0.45
N LYS A 26 4.30 -12.26 0.97
CA LYS A 26 4.34 -12.61 2.40
C LYS A 26 5.70 -13.19 2.79
N ARG A 27 6.21 -14.17 2.04
CA ARG A 27 7.52 -14.78 2.32
C ARG A 27 8.66 -13.76 2.36
N GLU A 28 8.70 -12.85 1.39
CA GLU A 28 9.77 -11.85 1.28
C GLU A 28 9.65 -10.74 2.33
N LEU A 29 8.43 -10.39 2.74
CA LEU A 29 8.17 -9.30 3.68
C LEU A 29 8.12 -9.75 5.15
N ASP A 30 7.90 -11.03 5.42
CA ASP A 30 7.87 -11.59 6.78
C ASP A 30 9.13 -11.24 7.59
N PRO A 31 10.37 -11.32 7.05
CA PRO A 31 11.59 -10.91 7.76
C PRO A 31 11.63 -9.42 8.13
N LEU A 32 11.01 -8.57 7.30
CA LEU A 32 10.90 -7.13 7.54
C LEU A 32 9.73 -6.79 8.47
N ASN A 33 8.92 -7.79 8.82
CA ASN A 33 7.70 -7.64 9.59
C ASN A 33 6.82 -6.52 9.02
N ILE A 34 6.58 -6.47 7.70
CA ILE A 34 5.65 -5.54 7.06
C ILE A 34 4.67 -6.27 6.14
N THR A 35 3.51 -5.69 5.87
CA THR A 35 2.56 -6.25 4.90
C THR A 35 2.77 -5.65 3.51
N TRP A 36 2.20 -6.28 2.48
CA TRP A 36 2.20 -5.73 1.12
C TRP A 36 1.64 -4.29 1.08
N GLN A 37 0.54 -4.01 1.79
CA GLN A 37 -0.04 -2.66 1.83
C GLN A 37 0.90 -1.66 2.52
N GLN A 38 1.69 -2.09 3.50
CA GLN A 38 2.69 -1.25 4.14
C GLN A 38 3.88 -0.97 3.21
N LEU A 39 4.33 -1.98 2.46
CA LEU A 39 5.33 -1.77 1.40
C LEU A 39 4.83 -0.79 0.34
N ALA A 40 3.55 -0.90 -0.06
CA ALA A 40 2.97 0.00 -1.06
C ALA A 40 2.99 1.46 -0.62
N VAL A 41 2.80 1.75 0.68
CA VAL A 41 2.99 3.11 1.23
C VAL A 41 4.44 3.57 1.07
N LEU A 42 5.43 2.73 1.37
CA LEU A 42 6.84 3.08 1.25
C LEU A 42 7.23 3.33 -0.22
N MET A 43 6.72 2.53 -1.15
CA MET A 43 6.95 2.73 -2.59
C MET A 43 6.32 4.04 -3.06
N ALA A 44 5.06 4.30 -2.70
CA ALA A 44 4.39 5.56 -3.03
C ALA A 44 5.18 6.77 -2.51
N CYS A 45 5.67 6.71 -1.27
CA CYS A 45 6.49 7.76 -0.68
C CYS A 45 7.83 7.94 -1.40
N SER A 46 8.48 6.83 -1.77
CA SER A 46 9.73 6.85 -2.53
C SER A 46 9.56 7.45 -3.92
N ASP A 47 8.45 7.15 -4.61
CA ASP A 47 8.17 7.63 -5.96
C ASP A 47 7.92 9.15 -6.00
N GLU A 48 7.39 9.73 -4.92
CA GLU A 48 7.18 11.18 -4.74
C GLU A 48 8.42 11.91 -4.17
N GLY A 49 9.60 11.29 -4.24
CA GLY A 49 10.86 11.92 -3.80
C GLY A 49 11.18 11.75 -2.32
N GLY A 50 10.56 10.78 -1.66
CA GLY A 50 10.84 10.41 -0.27
C GLY A 50 10.01 11.18 0.75
N THR A 51 9.00 11.93 0.31
CA THR A 51 8.12 12.67 1.21
C THR A 51 6.71 12.68 0.67
N CYS A 52 5.73 12.27 1.50
CA CYS A 52 4.33 12.23 1.12
C CYS A 52 3.39 12.64 2.23
N THR A 53 2.27 13.22 1.85
CA THR A 53 1.13 13.42 2.73
C THR A 53 0.29 12.15 2.85
N VAL A 54 -0.38 11.96 4.00
CA VAL A 54 -1.31 10.83 4.19
C VAL A 54 -2.46 10.85 3.16
N SER A 55 -2.85 12.04 2.69
CA SER A 55 -3.87 12.23 1.66
C SER A 55 -3.40 11.79 0.27
N GLU A 56 -2.15 12.07 -0.09
CA GLU A 56 -1.53 11.56 -1.32
C GLU A 56 -1.42 10.04 -1.28
N ILE A 57 -0.97 9.47 -0.15
CA ILE A 57 -0.92 8.01 0.05
C ILE A 57 -2.31 7.38 -0.15
N ALA A 58 -3.37 7.99 0.41
CA ALA A 58 -4.74 7.50 0.22
C ALA A 58 -5.16 7.52 -1.25
N THR A 59 -4.77 8.56 -1.99
CA THR A 59 -5.06 8.72 -3.42
C THR A 59 -4.28 7.72 -4.28
N LEU A 60 -2.97 7.62 -4.07
CA LEU A 60 -2.07 6.73 -4.82
C LEU A 60 -2.43 5.25 -4.61
N LEU A 61 -2.80 4.87 -3.39
CA LEU A 61 -3.20 3.50 -3.07
C LEU A 61 -4.68 3.20 -3.30
N VAL A 62 -5.48 4.21 -3.68
CA VAL A 62 -6.92 4.10 -3.92
C VAL A 62 -7.64 3.49 -2.69
N ILE A 63 -7.36 4.05 -1.50
CA ILE A 63 -7.96 3.66 -0.23
C ILE A 63 -8.55 4.88 0.49
N ASP A 64 -9.38 4.64 1.51
CA ASP A 64 -9.89 5.72 2.35
C ASP A 64 -8.79 6.29 3.28
N LEU A 65 -8.90 7.59 3.57
CA LEU A 65 -7.95 8.31 4.43
C LEU A 65 -7.75 7.65 5.82
N PRO A 66 -8.78 7.11 6.49
CA PRO A 66 -8.59 6.35 7.74
C PRO A 66 -7.72 5.10 7.57
N SER A 67 -7.80 4.39 6.45
CA SER A 67 -6.94 3.22 6.20
C SER A 67 -5.51 3.63 5.90
N ALA A 68 -5.30 4.68 5.10
CA ALA A 68 -3.97 5.25 4.87
C ALA A 68 -3.33 5.69 6.20
N THR A 69 -4.07 6.41 7.04
CA THR A 69 -3.61 6.84 8.38
C THR A 69 -3.14 5.66 9.22
N ARG A 70 -3.93 4.57 9.29
CA ARG A 70 -3.57 3.36 10.03
C ARG A 70 -2.34 2.66 9.48
N LEU A 71 -2.13 2.66 8.16
CA LEU A 71 -0.93 2.06 7.55
C LEU A 71 0.32 2.87 7.91
N VAL A 72 0.25 4.19 7.80
CA VAL A 72 1.33 5.11 8.18
C VAL A 72 1.63 4.99 9.68
N ASP A 73 0.62 4.99 10.56
CA ASP A 73 0.82 4.82 12.01
C ASP A 73 1.59 3.53 12.34
N ARG A 74 1.28 2.43 11.65
CA ARG A 74 1.96 1.15 11.87
C ARG A 74 3.38 1.15 11.33
N LEU A 75 3.65 1.86 10.24
CA LEU A 75 5.00 2.01 9.68
C LEU A 75 5.87 2.91 10.57
N GLN A 76 5.31 3.99 11.09
CA GLN A 76 5.98 4.87 12.05
C GLN A 76 6.34 4.12 13.34
N LYS A 77 5.43 3.30 13.88
CA LYS A 77 5.73 2.44 15.06
C LYS A 77 6.85 1.43 14.82
N LYS A 78 7.10 1.09 13.55
CA LYS A 78 8.18 0.19 13.12
C LYS A 78 9.42 0.97 12.65
N SER A 79 9.44 2.30 12.80
CA SER A 79 10.53 3.18 12.40
C SER A 79 10.88 3.14 10.91
N PHE A 80 9.91 2.83 10.04
CA PHE A 80 10.08 2.91 8.58
C PHE A 80 9.73 4.29 8.01
N ILE A 81 8.97 5.09 8.76
CA ILE A 81 8.47 6.41 8.36
C ILE A 81 8.64 7.34 9.56
N GLU A 82 9.04 8.57 9.30
CA GLU A 82 9.01 9.66 10.27
C GLU A 82 7.84 10.57 9.96
N ARG A 83 7.27 11.23 10.98
CA ARG A 83 6.19 12.19 10.76
C ARG A 83 6.69 13.58 11.08
N GLU A 84 6.78 14.41 10.06
CA GLU A 84 7.01 15.83 10.23
C GLU A 84 5.70 16.61 10.09
N ARG A 85 5.53 17.62 10.95
CA ARG A 85 4.45 18.58 10.79
C ARG A 85 4.91 19.63 9.79
N SER A 86 4.15 19.84 8.73
CA SER A 86 4.36 21.01 7.88
C SER A 86 4.09 22.29 8.68
N GLU A 87 5.06 23.20 8.67
CA GLU A 87 4.93 24.56 9.22
C GLU A 87 3.91 25.40 8.41
N GLU A 88 3.71 25.06 7.13
CA GLU A 88 2.88 25.80 6.18
C GLU A 88 1.42 25.35 6.21
N ASP A 89 1.18 24.08 6.48
CA ASP A 89 -0.15 23.54 6.74
C ASP A 89 -0.14 22.56 7.91
N ARG A 90 -0.71 22.99 9.04
CA ARG A 90 -0.84 22.17 10.27
C ARG A 90 -1.64 20.87 10.07
N ARG A 91 -2.24 20.66 8.90
CA ARG A 91 -2.96 19.44 8.52
C ARG A 91 -2.13 18.47 7.70
N THR A 92 -0.93 18.86 7.28
CA THR A 92 -0.09 18.06 6.41
C THR A 92 1.02 17.39 7.20
N VAL A 93 0.93 16.06 7.27
CA VAL A 93 1.95 15.19 7.84
C VAL A 93 2.78 14.66 6.69
N LEU A 94 4.05 15.06 6.66
CA LEU A 94 5.05 14.53 5.74
C LEU A 94 5.56 13.21 6.34
N CYS A 95 5.45 12.12 5.57
CA CYS A 95 5.93 10.78 5.88
C CYS A 95 7.33 10.56 5.28
#